data_AF-A0AAE1HS37-F1
#
_entry.id   AF-A0AAE1HS37-F1
#
_cell.length_a   1.000
_cell.length_b   1.000
_cell.length_c   1.000
_cell.angle_alpha   90.00
_cell.angle_beta   90.00
_cell.angle_gamma   90.00
#
_symmetry.space_group_name_H-M   'P 1'
#
loop_
_entity.id
_entity.type
_entity.pdbx_description
1 polymer ?
#
loop_
_entity_poly.entity_id
_entity_poly.type
_entity_poly.pdbx_seq_one_letter_code
_entity_poly.pdbx_strand_id
1 'polypeptide(L)'
;MDQARWVTTASRVLRVYAAYSRPPAVLSHLAQFIVKVYALCWFTIKKKPQATQGPHHLHLMIAASRFLPKKWRDVVHESISINGFFAHPENLLLAMVTDARKDVRELAVERIVEARQRSPGRRIRSFVVPRINFDAQEYSQLVFWDRVTVTPPPLLSAHSDDDLRAAAAAGPLEVPPLPCHTQAVERYVREVTLAAEKVVGEERRDGLIRTKILVRKAMPKFKTKASFNASH
;
A
#
# COMPACT_ATOMS: atom_id res chain seq x y z
N MET A 1 -11.06 1.80 -3.66
CA MET A 1 -11.88 0.73 -4.25
C MET A 1 -13.27 1.23 -4.56
N ASP A 2 -13.82 0.85 -5.73
CA ASP A 2 -15.25 0.89 -5.94
C ASP A 2 -15.79 -0.06 -4.87
N GLN A 3 -16.35 0.51 -3.80
CA GLN A 3 -16.70 -0.24 -2.59
C GLN A 3 -17.63 -1.42 -2.91
N ALA A 4 -18.34 -1.33 -4.05
CA ALA A 4 -19.29 -2.31 -4.50
C ALA A 4 -18.68 -3.66 -4.90
N ARG A 5 -17.53 -3.72 -5.59
CA ARG A 5 -17.11 -4.97 -6.28
C ARG A 5 -16.63 -6.06 -5.33
N TRP A 6 -15.67 -5.78 -4.44
CA TRP A 6 -15.14 -6.80 -3.53
C TRP A 6 -16.19 -7.22 -2.51
N VAL A 7 -16.95 -6.26 -1.95
CA VAL A 7 -18.01 -6.53 -0.97
C VAL A 7 -19.06 -7.42 -1.60
N THR A 8 -19.41 -7.19 -2.87
CA THR A 8 -20.36 -8.04 -3.60
C THR A 8 -19.83 -9.47 -3.73
N THR A 9 -18.59 -9.67 -4.18
CA THR A 9 -18.02 -11.02 -4.34
C THR A 9 -17.88 -11.73 -3.00
N ALA A 10 -17.32 -11.07 -1.99
CA ALA A 10 -17.17 -11.62 -0.64
C ALA A 10 -18.54 -11.99 -0.04
N SER A 11 -19.53 -11.09 -0.14
CA SER A 11 -20.88 -11.35 0.37
C SER A 11 -21.59 -12.48 -0.37
N ARG A 12 -21.34 -12.67 -1.67
CA ARG A 12 -21.86 -13.81 -2.44
C ARG A 12 -21.24 -15.11 -1.97
N VAL A 13 -19.91 -15.17 -1.84
CA VAL A 13 -19.21 -16.37 -1.35
C VAL A 13 -19.67 -16.74 0.05
N LEU A 14 -19.81 -15.77 0.95
CA LEU A 14 -20.28 -16.01 2.33
C LEU A 14 -21.74 -16.47 2.36
N ARG A 15 -22.62 -15.92 1.51
CA ARG A 15 -24.00 -16.40 1.37
C ARG A 15 -24.06 -17.83 0.85
N VAL A 16 -23.26 -18.16 -0.15
CA VAL A 16 -23.15 -19.52 -0.67
C VAL A 16 -22.65 -20.45 0.44
N TYR A 17 -21.62 -20.07 1.19
CA TYR A 17 -21.13 -20.84 2.34
C TYR A 17 -22.23 -21.10 3.39
N ALA A 18 -22.98 -20.07 3.77
CA ALA A 18 -24.05 -20.18 4.77
C ALA A 18 -25.26 -21.03 4.31
N ALA A 19 -25.46 -21.17 2.99
CA ALA A 19 -26.55 -21.97 2.44
C ALA A 19 -26.29 -23.49 2.50
N TYR A 20 -25.04 -23.93 2.73
CA TYR A 20 -24.70 -25.34 2.85
C TYR A 20 -24.78 -25.82 4.30
N SER A 21 -25.52 -26.90 4.56
CA SER A 21 -25.45 -27.60 5.86
C SER A 21 -24.08 -28.25 6.10
N ARG A 22 -23.38 -28.65 5.01
CA ARG A 22 -22.02 -29.21 5.01
C ARG A 22 -21.23 -28.65 3.84
N PRO A 23 -20.56 -27.49 4.00
CA PRO A 23 -19.85 -26.83 2.90
C PRO A 23 -18.63 -27.64 2.44
N PRO A 24 -18.34 -27.71 1.13
CA PRO A 24 -17.10 -28.29 0.63
C PRO A 24 -15.87 -27.62 1.25
N ALA A 25 -14.76 -28.37 1.38
CA ALA A 25 -13.54 -27.86 1.97
C ALA A 25 -13.06 -26.57 1.31
N VAL A 26 -13.09 -26.49 -0.03
CA VAL A 26 -12.67 -25.29 -0.78
C VAL A 26 -13.47 -24.05 -0.39
N LEU A 27 -14.79 -24.19 -0.29
CA LEU A 27 -15.69 -23.10 0.09
C LEU A 27 -15.45 -22.65 1.52
N SER A 28 -15.14 -23.59 2.43
CA SER A 28 -14.76 -23.29 3.81
C SER A 28 -13.46 -22.50 3.90
N HIS A 29 -12.42 -22.87 3.14
CA HIS A 29 -11.17 -22.12 3.09
C HIS A 29 -11.36 -20.70 2.54
N LEU A 30 -12.18 -20.53 1.51
CA LEU A 30 -12.50 -19.22 0.95
C LEU A 30 -13.25 -18.33 1.95
N ALA A 31 -14.28 -18.87 2.62
CA ALA A 31 -15.01 -18.14 3.64
C ALA A 31 -14.10 -17.72 4.81
N GLN A 32 -13.25 -18.63 5.28
CA GLN A 32 -12.27 -18.33 6.33
C GLN A 32 -11.25 -17.27 5.88
N PHE A 33 -10.75 -17.34 4.65
CA PHE A 33 -9.85 -16.33 4.11
C PHE A 33 -10.51 -14.94 4.05
N ILE A 34 -11.75 -14.86 3.57
CA ILE A 34 -12.51 -13.61 3.50
C ILE A 34 -12.64 -12.98 4.88
N VAL A 35 -13.03 -13.74 5.90
CA VAL A 35 -13.32 -13.21 7.24
C VAL A 35 -12.03 -12.96 8.02
N LYS A 36 -11.10 -13.92 8.05
CA LYS A 36 -9.91 -13.88 8.91
C LYS A 36 -8.76 -13.05 8.32
N VAL A 37 -8.68 -12.93 7.00
CA VAL A 37 -7.57 -12.24 6.33
C VAL A 37 -8.06 -10.96 5.67
N TYR A 38 -8.93 -11.08 4.66
CA TYR A 38 -9.27 -9.96 3.80
C TYR A 38 -10.05 -8.86 4.53
N ALA A 39 -11.13 -9.24 5.24
CA ALA A 39 -11.93 -8.29 6.02
C ALA A 39 -11.10 -7.63 7.13
N LEU A 40 -10.31 -8.41 7.86
CA LEU A 40 -9.40 -7.92 8.89
C LEU A 40 -8.43 -6.85 8.33
N CYS A 41 -7.71 -7.18 7.26
CA CYS A 41 -6.79 -6.24 6.61
C CYS A 41 -7.52 -4.99 6.10
N TRP A 42 -8.70 -5.16 5.51
CA TRP A 42 -9.49 -4.05 5.00
C TRP A 42 -9.89 -3.07 6.10
N PHE A 43 -10.40 -3.56 7.22
CA PHE A 43 -10.75 -2.71 8.37
C PHE A 43 -9.51 -2.05 8.98
N THR A 44 -8.40 -2.77 9.10
CA THR A 44 -7.15 -2.20 9.63
C THR A 44 -6.60 -1.08 8.74
N ILE A 45 -6.62 -1.25 7.42
CA ILE A 45 -6.26 -0.19 6.45
C ILE A 45 -7.18 1.02 6.60
N LYS A 46 -8.48 0.80 6.80
CA LYS A 46 -9.44 1.91 6.99
C LYS A 46 -9.22 2.67 8.30
N LYS A 47 -8.89 1.96 9.39
CA LYS A 47 -8.60 2.57 10.69
C LYS A 47 -7.25 3.30 10.70
N LYS A 48 -6.27 2.77 9.97
CA LYS A 48 -4.89 3.27 9.92
C LYS A 48 -4.47 3.49 8.46
N PRO A 49 -5.00 4.52 7.80
CA PRO A 49 -4.82 4.69 6.36
C PRO A 49 -3.45 5.24 5.97
N GLN A 50 -2.54 5.54 6.89
CA GLN A 50 -1.26 6.19 6.57
C GLN A 50 -0.30 5.26 5.81
N ALA A 51 0.52 5.81 4.93
CA ALA A 51 1.53 5.11 4.13
C ALA A 51 2.57 4.41 5.01
N THR A 52 2.93 5.03 6.13
CA THR A 52 3.78 4.45 7.18
C THR A 52 3.20 3.18 7.79
N GLN A 53 1.88 2.98 7.71
CA GLN A 53 1.22 1.76 8.20
C GLN A 53 1.17 0.65 7.14
N GLY A 54 1.52 0.95 5.89
CA GLY A 54 1.49 0.00 4.78
C GLY A 54 2.26 -1.30 5.03
N PRO A 55 3.53 -1.26 5.49
CA PRO A 55 4.26 -2.48 5.83
C PRO A 55 3.62 -3.31 6.95
N HIS A 56 3.01 -2.65 7.95
CA HIS A 56 2.28 -3.35 9.01
C HIS A 56 1.04 -4.06 8.44
N HIS A 57 0.31 -3.44 7.51
CA HIS A 57 -0.85 -4.07 6.85
C HIS A 57 -0.43 -5.28 6.02
N LEU A 58 0.70 -5.19 5.32
CA LEU A 58 1.26 -6.29 4.55
C LEU A 58 1.67 -7.46 5.45
N HIS A 59 2.38 -7.17 6.55
CA HIS A 59 2.75 -8.17 7.54
C HIS A 59 1.53 -8.84 8.18
N LEU A 60 0.51 -8.04 8.54
CA LEU A 60 -0.76 -8.55 9.06
C LEU A 60 -1.42 -9.53 8.09
N MET A 61 -1.45 -9.21 6.79
CA MET A 61 -2.03 -10.09 5.77
C MET A 61 -1.29 -11.43 5.69
N ILE A 62 0.05 -11.38 5.69
CA ILE A 62 0.90 -12.58 5.68
C ILE A 62 0.64 -13.42 6.94
N ALA A 63 0.76 -12.82 8.12
CA ALA A 63 0.56 -13.49 9.40
C ALA A 63 -0.85 -14.10 9.50
N ALA A 64 -1.90 -13.35 9.13
CA ALA A 64 -3.27 -13.82 9.15
C ALA A 64 -3.52 -14.96 8.15
N SER A 65 -2.74 -15.08 7.07
CA SER A 65 -2.90 -16.15 6.08
C SER A 65 -2.24 -17.48 6.47
N ARG A 66 -1.41 -17.51 7.52
CA ARG A 66 -0.61 -18.69 7.91
C ARG A 66 -1.44 -19.92 8.28
N PHE A 67 -2.70 -19.75 8.72
CA PHE A 67 -3.58 -20.88 9.05
C PHE A 67 -4.00 -21.70 7.82
N LEU A 68 -3.87 -21.14 6.61
CA LEU A 68 -4.30 -21.82 5.39
C LEU A 68 -3.43 -23.05 5.12
N PRO A 69 -4.00 -24.15 4.59
CA PRO A 69 -3.21 -25.26 4.05
C PRO A 69 -2.25 -24.78 2.97
N LYS A 70 -1.11 -25.45 2.83
CA LYS A 70 -0.02 -25.08 1.92
C LYS A 70 -0.51 -24.70 0.52
N LYS A 71 -1.35 -25.55 -0.09
CA LYS A 71 -1.95 -25.30 -1.42
C LYS A 71 -2.60 -23.91 -1.55
N TRP A 72 -3.40 -23.50 -0.56
CA TRP A 72 -4.10 -22.20 -0.60
C TRP A 72 -3.21 -21.05 -0.14
N ARG A 73 -2.29 -21.33 0.78
CA ARG A 73 -1.31 -20.36 1.25
C ARG A 73 -0.38 -19.92 0.11
N ASP A 74 0.07 -20.86 -0.73
CA ASP A 74 0.94 -20.57 -1.88
C ASP A 74 0.24 -19.65 -2.89
N VAL A 75 -1.07 -19.85 -3.16
CA VAL A 75 -1.87 -18.95 -4.01
C VAL A 75 -1.96 -17.54 -3.42
N VAL A 76 -2.14 -17.43 -2.09
CA VAL A 76 -2.17 -16.13 -1.41
C VAL A 76 -0.79 -15.46 -1.47
N HIS A 77 0.29 -16.21 -1.23
CA HIS A 77 1.66 -15.70 -1.32
C HIS A 77 2.00 -15.21 -2.72
N GLU A 78 1.59 -15.91 -3.77
CA GLU A 78 1.75 -15.46 -5.16
C GLU A 78 1.03 -14.12 -5.39
N SER A 79 -0.23 -14.02 -4.97
CA SER A 79 -1.01 -12.77 -5.07
C SER A 79 -0.35 -11.61 -4.31
N ILE A 80 0.17 -11.87 -3.11
CA ILE A 80 0.91 -10.89 -2.31
C ILE A 80 2.22 -10.48 -3.00
N SER A 81 2.94 -11.43 -3.62
CA SER A 81 4.21 -11.17 -4.30
C SER A 81 4.06 -10.25 -5.52
N ILE A 82 2.89 -10.24 -6.16
CA ILE A 82 2.61 -9.36 -7.30
C ILE A 82 2.37 -7.91 -6.84
N ASN A 83 1.74 -7.72 -5.68
CA ASN A 83 1.28 -6.40 -5.21
C ASN A 83 2.00 -5.91 -3.94
N GLY A 84 3.05 -6.61 -3.50
CA GLY A 84 3.73 -6.39 -2.24
C GLY A 84 4.67 -5.19 -2.21
N PHE A 85 4.32 -4.09 -2.89
CA PHE A 85 5.14 -2.87 -2.93
C PHE A 85 5.42 -2.28 -1.55
N PHE A 86 4.58 -2.52 -0.55
CA PHE A 86 4.86 -2.13 0.84
C PHE A 86 6.01 -2.89 1.49
N ALA A 87 6.49 -3.99 0.90
CA ALA A 87 7.75 -4.61 1.31
C ALA A 87 8.98 -3.89 0.73
N HIS A 88 8.82 -2.93 -0.19
CA HIS A 88 9.95 -2.20 -0.76
C HIS A 88 10.78 -1.53 0.36
N PRO A 89 12.13 -1.56 0.32
CA PRO A 89 12.98 -0.99 1.37
C PRO A 89 12.62 0.45 1.72
N GLU A 90 12.33 1.30 0.73
CA GLU A 90 11.92 2.69 0.98
C GLU A 90 10.64 2.79 1.83
N ASN A 91 9.65 1.91 1.61
CA ASN A 91 8.40 1.89 2.37
C ASN A 91 8.61 1.33 3.77
N LEU A 92 9.47 0.30 3.90
CA LEU A 92 9.85 -0.25 5.20
C LEU A 92 10.56 0.78 6.06
N LEU A 93 11.57 1.45 5.50
CA LEU A 93 12.31 2.51 6.20
C LEU A 93 11.39 3.66 6.60
N LEU A 94 10.44 4.05 5.74
CA LEU A 94 9.44 5.07 6.07
C LEU A 94 8.58 4.68 7.27
N ALA A 95 8.15 3.41 7.36
CA ALA A 95 7.43 2.91 8.53
C ALA A 95 8.32 2.91 9.78
N MET A 96 9.55 2.40 9.64
CA MET A 96 10.48 2.23 10.75
C MET A 96 10.90 3.55 11.39
N VAL A 97 11.13 4.63 10.62
CA VAL A 97 11.46 5.95 11.20
C VAL A 97 10.31 6.56 12.03
N THR A 98 9.08 6.08 11.82
CA THR A 98 7.89 6.47 12.57
C THR A 98 7.48 5.46 13.65
N ASP A 99 8.28 4.40 13.86
CA ASP A 99 8.00 3.38 14.88
C ASP A 99 8.14 3.97 16.29
N ALA A 100 7.34 3.49 17.24
CA ALA A 100 7.43 3.88 18.63
C ALA A 100 8.72 3.36 19.30
N ARG A 101 9.24 2.23 18.82
CA ARG A 101 10.45 1.58 19.32
C ARG A 101 11.72 2.29 18.83
N LYS A 102 12.59 2.65 19.78
CA LYS A 102 13.82 3.42 19.51
C LYS A 102 14.82 2.63 18.67
N ASP A 103 15.05 1.37 19.01
CA ASP A 103 15.94 0.46 18.30
C ASP A 103 15.57 0.31 16.82
N VAL A 104 14.26 0.23 16.51
CA VAL A 104 13.77 0.16 15.13
C VAL A 104 14.05 1.45 14.36
N ARG A 105 13.86 2.61 15.00
CA ARG A 105 14.15 3.91 14.39
C ARG A 105 15.64 4.09 14.11
N GLU A 106 16.50 3.79 15.08
CA GLU A 106 17.96 3.89 14.95
C GLU A 106 18.46 3.01 13.79
N LEU A 107 17.97 1.77 13.77
CA LEU A 107 18.28 0.80 12.73
C LEU A 107 17.79 1.22 11.33
N ALA A 108 16.69 1.99 11.24
CA ALA A 108 16.24 2.57 9.97
C ALA A 108 17.17 3.70 9.50
N VAL A 109 17.53 4.60 10.42
CA VAL A 109 18.41 5.74 10.12
C VAL A 109 19.78 5.26 9.67
N GLU A 110 20.35 4.25 10.33
CA GLU A 110 21.62 3.63 9.92
C GLU A 110 21.57 3.18 8.46
N ARG A 111 20.53 2.43 8.08
CA ARG A 111 20.34 1.97 6.69
C ARG A 111 20.13 3.10 5.70
N ILE A 112 19.42 4.17 6.09
CA ILE A 112 19.21 5.33 5.22
C ILE A 112 20.54 6.04 4.94
N VAL A 113 21.34 6.28 5.98
CA VAL A 113 22.66 6.92 5.86
C VAL A 113 23.57 6.08 4.99
N GLU A 114 23.64 4.78 5.21
CA GLU A 114 24.45 3.86 4.41
C GLU A 114 24.00 3.87 2.93
N ALA A 115 22.69 3.88 2.67
CA ALA A 115 22.14 3.97 1.32
C ALA A 115 22.47 5.30 0.62
N ARG A 116 22.48 6.42 1.36
CA ARG A 116 22.90 7.74 0.85
C ARG A 116 24.37 7.74 0.43
N GLN A 117 25.25 7.14 1.25
CA GLN A 117 26.68 7.03 0.95
C GLN A 117 26.98 6.17 -0.27
N ARG A 118 26.24 5.05 -0.45
CA ARG A 118 26.40 4.15 -1.60
C ARG A 118 25.92 4.73 -2.93
N SER A 119 24.97 5.66 -2.90
CA SER A 119 24.32 6.21 -4.11
C SER A 119 24.34 7.74 -4.12
N PRO A 120 25.51 8.39 -4.30
CA PRO A 120 25.64 9.85 -4.30
C PRO A 120 25.04 10.52 -5.56
N GLY A 121 24.52 9.74 -6.53
CA GLY A 121 24.11 10.24 -7.85
C GLY A 121 22.66 9.92 -8.23
N ARG A 122 22.10 10.77 -9.11
CA ARG A 122 20.73 10.74 -9.65
C ARG A 122 20.50 9.59 -10.64
N ARG A 123 20.79 8.35 -10.24
CA ARG A 123 20.41 7.15 -11.00
C ARG A 123 18.89 6.96 -10.91
N ILE A 124 18.27 6.61 -12.03
CA ILE A 124 16.85 6.27 -12.07
C ILE A 124 16.63 5.07 -11.14
N ARG A 125 15.77 5.24 -10.14
CA ARG A 125 15.44 4.20 -9.16
C ARG A 125 14.49 3.20 -9.82
N SER A 126 14.81 1.92 -9.73
CA SER A 126 13.90 0.86 -10.16
C SER A 126 13.03 0.46 -8.97
N PHE A 127 11.73 0.78 -9.03
CA PHE A 127 10.79 0.46 -7.96
C PHE A 127 10.11 -0.88 -8.26
N VAL A 128 10.76 -1.97 -7.86
CA VAL A 128 10.32 -3.35 -8.12
C VAL A 128 9.93 -4.00 -6.80
N VAL A 129 8.89 -4.84 -6.81
CA VAL A 129 8.51 -5.61 -5.63
C VAL A 129 9.66 -6.52 -5.22
N PRO A 130 10.20 -6.39 -3.99
CA PRO A 130 11.31 -7.24 -3.55
C PRO A 130 10.81 -8.66 -3.27
N ARG A 131 11.74 -9.60 -3.14
CA ARG A 131 11.42 -10.94 -2.66
C ARG A 131 10.97 -10.86 -1.19
N ILE A 132 9.69 -11.15 -0.96
CA ILE A 132 9.05 -11.06 0.36
C ILE A 132 9.43 -12.28 1.21
N ASN A 133 9.77 -12.02 2.47
CA ASN A 133 9.95 -13.04 3.50
C ASN A 133 8.60 -13.37 4.15
N PHE A 134 7.95 -14.45 3.73
CA PHE A 134 6.67 -14.89 4.28
C PHE A 134 6.76 -15.45 5.72
N ASP A 135 7.97 -15.78 6.17
CA ASP A 135 8.24 -16.30 7.52
C ASP A 135 8.57 -15.18 8.53
N ALA A 136 8.53 -13.91 8.10
CA ALA A 136 8.80 -12.74 8.92
C ALA A 136 7.93 -12.68 10.18
N GLN A 137 8.55 -12.54 11.36
CA GLN A 137 7.80 -12.39 12.61
C GLN A 137 7.35 -10.94 12.84
N GLU A 138 8.09 -10.00 12.27
CA GLU A 138 7.78 -8.57 12.30
C GLU A 138 7.80 -7.95 10.91
N TYR A 139 7.14 -6.80 10.76
CA TYR A 139 7.07 -6.07 9.50
C TYR A 139 8.45 -5.62 9.01
N SER A 140 9.38 -5.30 9.92
CA SER A 140 10.76 -4.90 9.61
C SER A 140 11.57 -6.03 8.94
N GLN A 141 11.10 -7.28 9.03
CA GLN A 141 11.74 -8.47 8.47
C GLN A 141 11.09 -8.95 7.17
N LEU A 142 10.18 -8.16 6.58
CA LEU A 142 9.48 -8.51 5.32
C LEU A 142 10.40 -8.71 4.12
N VAL A 143 11.64 -8.23 4.19
CA VAL A 143 12.67 -8.43 3.16
C VAL A 143 13.95 -8.98 3.77
N PHE A 144 14.70 -9.69 2.92
CA PHE A 144 16.07 -10.08 3.21
C PHE A 144 16.98 -8.88 2.96
N TRP A 145 17.31 -8.12 4.02
CA TRP A 145 18.09 -6.87 3.93
C TRP A 145 19.48 -7.06 3.30
N ASP A 146 20.05 -8.26 3.39
CA ASP A 146 21.30 -8.68 2.75
C ASP A 146 21.18 -8.88 1.23
N ARG A 147 19.96 -9.06 0.71
CA ARG A 147 19.69 -9.42 -0.70
C ARG A 147 18.90 -8.37 -1.47
N VAL A 148 18.53 -7.26 -0.82
CA VAL A 148 17.72 -6.20 -1.42
C VAL A 148 18.54 -4.92 -1.52
N THR A 149 18.45 -4.25 -2.67
CA THR A 149 19.06 -2.93 -2.84
C THR A 149 18.27 -1.92 -2.04
N VAL A 150 18.91 -1.31 -1.05
CA VAL A 150 18.32 -0.24 -0.25
C VAL A 150 18.60 1.11 -0.91
N THR A 151 17.55 1.88 -1.16
CA THR A 151 17.63 3.28 -1.60
C THR A 151 17.04 4.19 -0.53
N PRO A 152 17.53 5.44 -0.39
CA PRO A 152 17.02 6.35 0.60
C PRO A 152 15.60 6.81 0.23
N PRO A 153 14.61 6.73 1.15
CA PRO A 153 13.23 7.14 0.88
C PRO A 153 13.18 8.60 0.38
N PRO A 154 12.54 8.88 -0.77
CA PRO A 154 12.51 10.24 -1.31
C PRO A 154 11.75 11.22 -0.41
N LEU A 155 10.77 10.73 0.37
CA LEU A 155 10.06 11.55 1.36
C LEU A 155 10.96 12.05 2.50
N LEU A 156 12.11 11.40 2.70
CA LEU A 156 13.08 11.77 3.72
C LEU A 156 14.25 12.58 3.16
N SER A 157 14.26 12.92 1.87
CA SER A 157 15.39 13.61 1.24
C SER A 157 15.64 15.02 1.77
N ALA A 158 14.64 15.65 2.38
CA ALA A 158 14.75 16.98 2.96
C ALA A 158 15.47 16.98 4.33
N HIS A 159 15.56 15.83 5.00
CA HIS A 159 16.22 15.70 6.31
C HIS A 159 17.71 15.37 6.12
N SER A 160 18.58 16.08 6.83
CA SER A 160 20.00 15.73 6.87
C SER A 160 20.23 14.43 7.65
N ASP A 161 21.42 13.83 7.52
CA ASP A 161 21.75 12.62 8.27
C ASP A 161 21.73 12.87 9.78
N ASP A 162 22.15 14.05 10.22
CA ASP A 162 22.17 14.43 11.64
C ASP A 162 20.76 14.68 12.18
N ASP A 163 19.87 15.29 11.37
CA ASP A 163 18.46 15.44 11.74
C ASP A 163 17.78 14.08 11.93
N LEU A 164 18.07 13.12 11.05
CA LEU A 164 17.53 11.77 11.15
C LEU A 164 18.03 11.06 12.41
N ARG A 165 19.33 11.18 12.74
CA ARG A 165 19.90 10.61 13.97
C ARG A 165 19.30 11.25 15.23
N ALA A 166 19.17 12.57 15.25
CA ALA A 166 18.55 13.29 16.36
C ALA A 166 17.07 12.88 16.53
N ALA A 167 16.33 12.78 15.42
CA ALA A 167 14.93 12.34 15.44
C ALA A 167 14.79 10.92 15.99
N ALA A 168 15.64 9.97 15.56
CA ALA A 168 15.59 8.59 16.07
C ALA A 168 15.68 8.51 17.60
N ALA A 169 16.54 9.35 18.21
CA ALA A 169 16.69 9.45 19.65
C ALA A 169 15.50 10.15 20.34
N ALA A 170 14.94 11.20 19.73
CA ALA A 170 13.88 12.01 20.31
C ALA A 170 12.48 11.35 20.23
N GLY A 171 12.15 10.67 19.15
CA GLY A 171 10.82 10.07 18.96
C GLY A 171 10.50 9.71 17.50
N PRO A 172 9.25 9.30 17.22
CA PRO A 172 8.79 9.07 15.85
C PRO A 172 8.96 10.33 14.97
N LEU A 173 9.56 10.16 13.79
CA LEU A 173 9.69 11.27 12.85
C LEU A 173 8.31 11.64 12.29
N GLU A 174 8.02 12.95 12.19
CA GLU A 174 6.80 13.41 11.54
C GLU A 174 6.94 13.31 10.03
N VAL A 175 6.09 12.49 9.41
CA VAL A 175 6.01 12.32 7.95
C VAL A 175 4.64 12.82 7.50
N PRO A 176 4.53 13.49 6.33
CA PRO A 176 3.24 13.91 5.81
C PRO A 176 2.21 12.75 5.84
N PRO A 177 0.94 13.00 6.21
CA PRO A 177 -0.07 11.95 6.38
C PRO A 177 -0.58 11.44 5.02
N LEU A 178 0.34 10.86 4.25
CA LEU A 178 0.06 10.29 2.96
C LEU A 178 -0.73 9.01 3.16
N PRO A 179 -1.83 8.80 2.45
CA PRO A 179 -2.60 7.58 2.56
C PRO A 179 -1.92 6.39 1.85
N CYS A 180 -1.85 5.21 2.47
CA CYS A 180 -1.28 3.97 1.94
C CYS A 180 -2.03 3.43 0.71
N HIS A 181 -3.33 3.68 0.64
CA HIS A 181 -4.13 3.28 -0.49
C HIS A 181 -5.06 4.41 -0.85
N THR A 182 -4.85 5.03 -2.00
CA THR A 182 -5.87 5.89 -2.58
C THR A 182 -6.20 5.47 -4.00
N GLN A 183 -7.48 5.21 -4.18
CA GLN A 183 -8.10 5.34 -5.49
C GLN A 183 -7.87 6.72 -6.10
N ALA A 184 -7.65 7.75 -5.26
CA ALA A 184 -7.23 9.05 -5.73
C ALA A 184 -5.87 8.95 -6.43
N VAL A 185 -4.85 8.28 -5.88
CA VAL A 185 -3.57 8.01 -6.55
C VAL A 185 -3.76 7.18 -7.81
N GLU A 186 -4.51 6.08 -7.81
CA GLU A 186 -4.78 5.30 -9.04
C GLU A 186 -5.45 6.17 -10.13
N ARG A 187 -6.45 6.97 -9.75
CA ARG A 187 -7.10 7.92 -10.65
C ARG A 187 -6.14 9.01 -11.11
N TYR A 188 -5.28 9.51 -10.23
CA TYR A 188 -4.30 10.55 -10.54
C TYR A 188 -3.24 10.04 -11.50
N VAL A 189 -2.67 8.85 -11.26
CA VAL A 189 -1.73 8.20 -12.16
C VAL A 189 -2.36 8.06 -13.54
N ARG A 190 -3.62 7.57 -13.61
CA ARG A 190 -4.36 7.51 -14.87
C ARG A 190 -4.52 8.88 -15.52
N GLU A 191 -4.90 9.92 -14.78
CA GLU A 191 -5.03 11.27 -15.34
C GLU A 191 -3.70 11.85 -15.82
N VAL A 192 -2.61 11.60 -15.09
CA VAL A 192 -1.26 12.04 -15.44
C VAL A 192 -0.81 11.35 -16.73
N THR A 193 -1.04 10.04 -16.87
CA THR A 193 -0.77 9.31 -18.11
C THR A 193 -1.58 9.88 -19.28
N LEU A 194 -2.89 10.04 -19.10
CA LEU A 194 -3.78 10.61 -20.14
C LEU A 194 -3.43 12.07 -20.49
N ALA A 195 -2.87 12.84 -19.55
CA ALA A 195 -2.41 14.19 -19.80
C ALA A 195 -1.07 14.19 -20.55
N ALA A 196 -0.15 13.30 -20.19
CA ALA A 196 1.14 13.15 -20.85
C ALA A 196 1.02 12.69 -22.31
N GLU A 197 -0.01 11.91 -22.64
CA GLU A 197 -0.35 11.57 -24.03
C GLU A 197 -0.85 12.79 -24.84
N LYS A 198 -1.45 13.78 -24.18
CA LYS A 198 -2.12 14.91 -24.85
C LYS A 198 -1.25 16.15 -24.97
N VAL A 199 -0.40 16.41 -23.98
CA VAL A 199 0.40 17.63 -23.92
C VAL A 199 1.82 17.35 -23.44
N VAL A 200 2.79 18.02 -24.06
CA VAL A 200 4.21 17.90 -23.75
C VAL A 200 4.63 19.02 -22.80
N GLY A 201 5.42 18.72 -21.78
CA GLY A 201 5.91 19.71 -20.80
C GLY A 201 5.12 19.72 -19.49
N GLU A 202 5.81 20.02 -18.38
CA GLU A 202 5.28 19.90 -17.01
C GLU A 202 4.12 20.86 -16.74
N GLU A 203 4.29 22.16 -17.00
CA GLU A 203 3.25 23.17 -16.73
C GLU A 203 1.96 22.90 -17.51
N ARG A 204 2.08 22.51 -18.79
CA ARG A 204 0.91 22.19 -19.63
C ARG A 204 0.17 20.95 -19.14
N ARG A 205 0.90 19.93 -18.67
CA ARG A 205 0.30 18.72 -18.07
C ARG A 205 -0.42 19.08 -16.77
N ASP A 206 0.22 19.82 -15.87
CA ASP A 206 -0.38 20.24 -14.61
C ASP A 206 -1.63 21.11 -14.83
N GLY A 207 -1.56 22.09 -15.74
CA GLY A 207 -2.70 22.92 -16.13
C GLY A 207 -3.89 22.10 -16.65
N LEU A 208 -3.65 21.11 -17.53
CA LEU A 208 -4.69 20.23 -18.04
C LEU A 208 -5.33 19.37 -16.94
N ILE A 209 -4.52 18.84 -16.02
CA ILE A 209 -4.97 18.03 -14.88
C ILE A 209 -5.84 18.89 -13.94
N ARG A 210 -5.37 20.08 -13.56
CA ARG A 210 -6.13 21.01 -12.69
C ARG A 210 -7.47 21.39 -13.31
N THR A 211 -7.50 21.74 -14.59
CA THR A 211 -8.74 22.10 -15.30
C THR A 211 -9.72 20.92 -15.31
N LYS A 212 -9.26 19.71 -15.64
CA LYS A 212 -10.12 18.51 -15.58
C LYS A 212 -10.67 18.24 -14.18
N ILE A 213 -9.86 18.42 -13.13
CA ILE A 213 -10.29 18.24 -11.74
C ILE A 213 -11.36 19.27 -11.37
N LEU A 214 -11.19 20.52 -11.79
CA LEU A 214 -12.17 21.60 -11.58
C LEU A 214 -13.48 21.29 -12.29
N VAL A 215 -13.45 20.88 -13.56
CA VAL A 215 -14.64 20.47 -14.32
C VAL A 215 -15.36 19.30 -13.63
N ARG A 216 -14.62 18.29 -13.15
CA ARG A 216 -15.20 17.15 -12.41
C ARG A 216 -15.83 17.55 -11.08
N LYS A 217 -15.29 18.56 -10.40
CA LYS A 217 -15.88 19.11 -9.17
C LYS A 217 -17.17 19.89 -9.48
N ALA A 218 -17.23 20.57 -10.61
CA ALA A 218 -18.40 21.31 -11.07
C ALA A 218 -19.52 20.39 -11.58
N MET A 219 -19.21 19.17 -12.04
CA MET A 219 -20.24 18.24 -12.50
C MET A 219 -21.16 17.78 -11.35
N PRO A 220 -22.49 17.79 -11.56
CA PRO A 220 -23.44 17.33 -10.56
C PRO A 220 -23.26 15.84 -10.25
N LYS A 221 -23.30 15.50 -8.95
CA LYS A 221 -23.17 14.12 -8.47
C LYS A 221 -24.55 13.45 -8.45
N PHE A 222 -24.84 12.69 -9.49
CA PHE A 222 -26.05 11.88 -9.59
C PHE A 222 -25.96 10.65 -8.66
N LYS A 223 -26.90 10.52 -7.72
CA LYS A 223 -26.93 9.42 -6.74
C LYS A 223 -27.41 8.09 -7.35
N THR A 224 -28.17 8.13 -8.43
CA THR A 224 -28.74 6.95 -9.09
C THR A 224 -28.71 7.09 -10.61
N LYS A 225 -28.63 5.98 -11.35
CA LYS A 225 -28.74 6.00 -12.83
C LYS A 225 -30.04 6.67 -13.31
N ALA A 226 -31.12 6.56 -12.55
CA ALA A 226 -32.41 7.20 -12.85
C ALA A 226 -32.32 8.74 -12.83
N SER A 227 -31.46 9.32 -11.98
CA SER A 227 -31.28 10.77 -11.91
C SER A 227 -30.53 11.38 -13.10
N PHE A 228 -30.03 10.55 -14.03
CA PHE A 228 -29.40 11.01 -15.26
C PHE A 228 -30.41 11.27 -16.39
N ASN A 229 -31.61 10.65 -16.35
CA ASN A 229 -32.59 10.73 -17.43
C ASN A 229 -33.76 11.68 -17.14
N ALA A 230 -33.78 12.38 -16.00
CA ALA A 230 -34.87 13.29 -15.64
C ALA A 230 -34.61 14.70 -16.16
N SER A 231 -34.49 14.86 -17.49
CA SER A 231 -34.49 16.16 -18.17
C SER A 231 -34.70 15.95 -19.67
N HIS A 232 -35.94 15.68 -20.08
CA HIS A 232 -36.51 16.10 -21.37
C HIS A 232 -38.03 16.14 -21.24
#